data_AF-A0A645CQF7-F1
#
_entry.id   AF-A0A645CQF7-F1
#
_cell.length_a   1.000
_cell.length_b   1.000
_cell.length_c   1.000
_cell.angle_alpha   90.00
_cell.angle_beta   90.00
_cell.angle_gamma   90.00
#
_symmetry.space_group_name_H-M   'P 1'
#
loop_
_entity.id
_entity.type
_entity.pdbx_description
1 polymer ?
#
loop_
_entity_poly.entity_id
_entity_poly.type
_entity_poly.pdbx_seq_one_letter_code
_entity_poly.pdbx_strand_id
1 'polypeptide(L)'
;MNGKVGVGSVILNRVASPLFPNTIYDVIFDARGGSYQFSPARSGVINREPNAESTIAAKLCLDGAREAGGSLYFNAVGLSCWASRNRTLVTTIGNHSFYE
;
A
#
# COMPACT_ATOMS: atom_id res chain seq x y z
N MET A 1 7.61 3.33 -11.93
CA MET A 1 8.18 3.54 -10.58
C MET A 1 7.16 4.13 -9.60
N ASN A 2 6.54 5.27 -9.92
CA ASN A 2 5.71 6.05 -8.97
C ASN A 2 4.58 5.25 -8.30
N GLY A 3 3.89 4.37 -9.02
CA GLY A 3 2.84 3.53 -8.40
C GLY A 3 3.38 2.56 -7.34
N LYS A 4 4.58 2.01 -7.53
CA LYS A 4 5.24 1.14 -6.53
C LYS A 4 5.61 1.95 -5.29
N VAL A 5 6.15 3.15 -5.47
CA VAL A 5 6.46 4.09 -4.38
C VAL A 5 5.18 4.56 -3.68
N GLY A 6 4.07 4.72 -4.41
CA GLY A 6 2.76 5.05 -3.84
C GLY A 6 2.25 3.96 -2.89
N VAL A 7 2.35 2.68 -3.29
CA VAL A 7 2.00 1.56 -2.40
C VAL A 7 2.95 1.50 -1.18
N GLY A 8 4.24 1.72 -1.38
CA GLY A 8 5.21 1.81 -0.27
C GLY A 8 4.88 2.95 0.70
N SER A 9 4.44 4.10 0.18
CA SER A 9 4.00 5.25 0.98
C SER A 9 2.77 4.90 1.82
N VAL A 10 1.78 4.18 1.26
CA VAL A 10 0.63 3.68 2.02
C VAL A 10 1.07 2.78 3.18
N ILE A 11 2.03 1.88 2.97
CA ILE A 11 2.54 1.00 4.04
C ILE A 11 3.15 1.84 5.17
N LEU A 12 4.01 2.81 4.84
CA LEU A 12 4.65 3.67 5.83
C LEU A 12 3.65 4.60 6.55
N ASN A 13 2.64 5.10 5.83
CA ASN A 13 1.56 5.90 6.41
C ASN A 13 0.72 5.06 7.39
N ARG A 14 0.46 3.79 7.07
CA ARG A 14 -0.22 2.86 7.99
C ARG A 14 0.62 2.63 9.25
N VAL A 15 1.91 2.37 9.12
CA VAL A 15 2.81 2.22 10.28
C VAL A 15 2.78 3.44 11.20
N ALA A 16 2.67 4.65 10.64
CA ALA A 16 2.59 5.89 11.39
C ALA A 16 1.19 6.20 11.96
N SER A 17 0.16 5.47 11.56
CA SER A 17 -1.23 5.73 11.93
C SER A 17 -1.66 4.87 13.11
N PRO A 18 -2.35 5.43 14.13
CA PRO A 18 -2.86 4.64 15.26
C PRO A 18 -3.97 3.65 14.86
N LEU A 19 -4.47 3.72 13.63
CA LEU A 19 -5.52 2.82 13.11
C LEU A 19 -4.97 1.46 12.63
N PHE A 20 -3.65 1.35 12.46
CA PHE A 20 -2.98 0.18 11.90
C PHE A 20 -1.86 -0.31 12.81
N PRO A 21 -1.35 -1.54 12.59
CA PRO A 21 -0.16 -2.00 13.29
C PRO A 21 1.04 -1.07 13.06
N ASN A 22 1.93 -1.04 14.03
CA ASN A 22 3.07 -0.10 14.09
C ASN A 22 4.38 -0.68 13.54
N THR A 23 4.33 -1.83 12.84
CA THR A 23 5.49 -2.40 12.14
C THR A 23 5.15 -2.69 10.69
N ILE A 24 6.16 -2.60 9.80
CA ILE A 24 5.99 -2.92 8.37
C ILE A 24 5.51 -4.36 8.20
N TYR A 25 6.06 -5.29 8.99
CA TYR A 25 5.67 -6.69 8.94
C TYR A 25 4.17 -6.85 9.26
N ASP A 26 3.71 -6.30 10.39
CA ASP A 26 2.33 -6.46 10.80
C ASP A 26 1.35 -5.75 9.86
N VAL A 27 1.75 -4.63 9.23
CA VAL A 27 0.94 -3.96 8.20
C VAL A 27 0.81 -4.82 6.95
N ILE A 28 1.90 -5.46 6.50
CA ILE A 28 1.89 -6.34 5.31
C ILE A 28 1.07 -7.60 5.55
N PHE A 29 1.16 -8.17 6.75
CA PHE A 29 0.45 -9.39 7.15
C PHE A 29 -0.91 -9.11 7.82
N ASP A 30 -1.36 -7.85 7.82
CA ASP A 30 -2.64 -7.48 8.41
C ASP A 30 -3.79 -8.21 7.71
N ALA A 31 -4.52 -9.01 8.49
CA ALA A 31 -5.69 -9.77 8.06
C ALA A 31 -6.95 -9.41 8.88
N ARG A 32 -6.94 -8.27 9.58
CA ARG A 32 -8.12 -7.76 10.29
C ARG A 32 -9.28 -7.60 9.29
N GLY A 33 -10.47 -8.06 9.69
CA GLY A 33 -11.65 -8.08 8.81
C GLY A 33 -11.78 -9.35 7.96
N GLY A 34 -11.00 -10.40 8.23
CA GLY A 34 -11.17 -11.74 7.63
C GLY A 34 -10.49 -11.93 6.28
N SER A 35 -9.74 -10.94 5.79
CA SER A 35 -8.91 -11.06 4.60
C SER A 35 -7.63 -10.24 4.74
N TYR A 36 -6.54 -10.74 4.18
CA TYR A 36 -5.28 -10.01 4.04
C TYR A 36 -5.46 -8.74 3.23
N GLN A 37 -4.80 -7.67 3.69
CA GLN A 37 -4.76 -6.39 2.98
C GLN A 37 -3.90 -6.46 1.71
N PHE A 38 -2.85 -7.29 1.70
CA PHE A 38 -1.95 -7.46 0.57
C PHE A 38 -2.01 -8.89 0.03
N SER A 39 -2.39 -9.05 -1.25
CA SER A 39 -2.53 -10.37 -1.88
C SER A 39 -1.24 -11.22 -1.86
N PRO A 40 0.00 -10.66 -1.93
CA PRO A 40 1.21 -11.48 -1.83
C PRO A 40 1.38 -12.16 -0.46
N ALA A 41 0.94 -11.51 0.62
CA ALA A 41 0.99 -12.09 1.97
C ALA A 41 0.04 -13.28 2.09
N ARG A 42 -1.19 -13.16 1.56
CA ARG A 42 -2.17 -14.25 1.52
C ARG A 42 -1.73 -15.44 0.69
N SER A 43 -1.18 -15.17 -0.49
CA SER A 43 -0.85 -16.21 -1.48
C SER A 43 0.51 -16.87 -1.23
N GLY A 44 1.29 -16.38 -0.26
CA GLY A 44 2.63 -16.89 0.04
C GLY A 44 3.71 -16.53 -0.98
N VAL A 45 3.35 -15.88 -2.10
CA VAL A 45 4.31 -15.43 -3.13
C VAL A 45 5.24 -14.32 -2.61
N ILE A 46 4.91 -13.72 -1.45
CA ILE A 46 5.78 -12.77 -0.76
C ILE A 46 7.16 -13.34 -0.39
N ASN A 47 7.30 -14.67 -0.28
CA ASN A 47 8.56 -15.34 0.02
C ASN A 47 9.45 -15.59 -1.20
N ARG A 48 9.05 -15.11 -2.39
CA ARG A 48 9.85 -15.23 -3.62
C ARG A 48 10.85 -14.08 -3.71
N GLU A 49 11.89 -14.28 -4.50
CA GLU A 49 12.82 -13.21 -4.85
C GLU A 49 12.05 -12.04 -5.50
N PRO A 50 12.13 -10.82 -4.93
CA PRO A 50 11.47 -9.65 -5.51
C PRO A 50 12.13 -9.24 -6.81
N ASN A 51 11.36 -8.68 -7.75
CA ASN A 51 11.95 -8.06 -8.93
C ASN A 51 12.72 -6.77 -8.56
N ALA A 52 13.72 -6.45 -9.38
CA ALA A 52 14.62 -5.31 -9.14
C ALA A 52 13.88 -3.98 -8.94
N GLU A 53 12.84 -3.70 -9.72
CA GLU A 53 12.07 -2.46 -9.57
C GLU A 53 11.34 -2.35 -8.24
N SER A 54 10.84 -3.47 -7.70
CA SER A 54 10.15 -3.50 -6.41
C SER A 54 11.15 -3.30 -5.27
N THR A 55 12.34 -3.88 -5.39
CA THR A 55 13.44 -3.66 -4.45
C THR A 55 13.89 -2.19 -4.46
N ILE A 56 14.04 -1.59 -5.64
CA ILE A 56 14.41 -0.17 -5.77
C ILE A 56 13.31 0.72 -5.16
N ALA A 57 12.04 0.48 -5.48
CA ALA A 57 10.93 1.25 -4.94
C ALA A 57 10.86 1.17 -3.40
N ALA A 58 11.07 -0.02 -2.84
CA ALA A 58 11.09 -0.21 -1.39
C ALA A 58 12.23 0.59 -0.73
N LYS A 59 13.45 0.53 -1.30
CA LYS A 59 14.59 1.33 -0.82
C LYS A 59 14.32 2.83 -0.89
N LEU A 60 13.78 3.31 -2.02
CA LEU A 60 13.41 4.71 -2.17
C LEU A 60 12.41 5.17 -1.09
N CYS A 61 11.39 4.35 -0.77
CA CYS A 61 10.46 4.67 0.30
C CYS A 61 11.15 4.74 1.67
N LEU A 62 12.08 3.82 1.96
CA LEU A 62 12.87 3.84 3.19
C LEU A 62 13.80 5.06 3.26
N ASP A 63 14.31 5.51 2.12
CA ASP A 63 15.13 6.72 1.97
C ASP A 63 14.30 8.02 1.96
N GLY A 64 12.98 7.92 2.13
CA GLY A 64 12.08 9.07 2.30
C GLY A 64 11.32 9.51 1.05
N ALA A 65 11.45 8.82 -0.09
CA ALA A 65 10.62 9.10 -1.25
C ALA A 65 9.15 8.79 -0.93
N ARG A 66 8.26 9.76 -1.17
CA ARG A 66 6.82 9.65 -0.93
C ARG A 66 6.03 9.97 -2.19
N GLU A 67 4.97 9.22 -2.39
CA GLU A 67 3.96 9.40 -3.43
C GLU A 67 2.58 9.19 -2.80
N ALA A 68 1.52 9.62 -3.48
CA ALA A 68 0.14 9.45 -3.01
C ALA A 68 -0.21 10.11 -1.65
N GLY A 69 0.58 11.08 -1.18
CA GLY A 69 0.27 11.89 0.00
C GLY A 69 0.03 11.08 1.28
N GLY A 70 -0.92 11.52 2.10
CA GLY A 70 -1.33 10.85 3.35
C GLY A 70 -2.19 9.60 3.17
N SER A 71 -2.26 9.04 1.96
CA SER A 71 -3.18 7.94 1.64
C SER A 71 -2.94 6.71 2.53
N LEU A 72 -4.04 6.12 3.00
CA LEU A 72 -4.07 4.89 3.81
C LEU A 72 -4.69 3.71 3.05
N TYR A 73 -5.33 3.97 1.91
CA TYR A 73 -6.02 2.99 1.09
C TYR A 73 -5.67 3.17 -0.38
N PHE A 74 -5.75 2.08 -1.14
CA PHE A 74 -5.64 2.12 -2.60
C PHE A 74 -6.45 0.98 -3.22
N ASN A 75 -6.90 1.17 -4.45
CA ASN A 75 -7.53 0.13 -5.26
C ASN A 75 -7.24 0.35 -6.73
N ALA A 76 -7.53 -0.67 -7.56
CA ALA A 76 -7.50 -0.50 -9.01
C ALA A 76 -8.46 0.61 -9.43
N VAL A 77 -8.05 1.42 -10.41
CA VAL A 77 -8.89 2.49 -10.97
C VAL A 77 -10.23 1.92 -11.43
N GLY A 78 -11.33 2.57 -11.05
CA GLY A 78 -12.69 2.14 -11.40
C GLY A 78 -13.24 0.98 -10.56
N LEU A 79 -12.45 0.38 -9.65
CA LEU A 79 -12.96 -0.66 -8.75
C LEU A 79 -13.89 -0.04 -7.70
N SER A 80 -15.16 -0.46 -7.71
CA SER A 80 -16.10 -0.13 -6.65
C SER A 80 -15.80 -0.96 -5.40
N CYS A 81 -15.35 -0.30 -4.34
CA CYS A 81 -15.04 -0.92 -3.05
C CYS A 81 -15.46 0.00 -1.89
N TRP A 82 -15.17 -0.38 -0.65
CA TRP A 82 -15.47 0.48 0.49
C TRP A 82 -14.67 1.80 0.44
N ALA A 83 -13.36 1.72 0.14
CA ALA A 83 -12.52 2.92 0.08
C ALA A 83 -12.99 3.90 -1.00
N SER A 84 -13.26 3.41 -2.22
CA SER A 84 -13.74 4.26 -3.32
C SER A 84 -15.10 4.90 -3.08
N ARG A 85 -15.89 4.39 -2.12
CA ARG A 85 -17.23 4.91 -1.79
C ARG A 85 -17.25 5.79 -0.54
N ASN A 86 -16.25 5.67 0.34
CA ASN A 86 -16.29 6.26 1.69
C ASN A 86 -15.06 7.10 2.03
N ARG A 87 -14.01 7.10 1.20
CA ARG A 87 -12.75 7.82 1.42
C ARG A 87 -12.51 8.85 0.33
N THR A 88 -11.76 9.90 0.66
CA THR A 88 -11.44 10.98 -0.29
C THR A 88 -10.34 10.54 -1.22
N LEU A 89 -10.54 10.67 -2.53
CA LEU A 89 -9.50 10.42 -3.54
C LEU A 89 -8.39 11.47 -3.41
N VAL A 90 -7.17 11.04 -3.12
CA VAL A 90 -5.99 11.90 -3.06
C VAL A 90 -5.36 12.06 -4.44
N THR A 91 -5.11 10.94 -5.13
CA THR A 91 -4.54 10.94 -6.47
C THR A 91 -4.72 9.59 -7.16
N THR A 92 -4.47 9.55 -8.47
CA THR A 92 -4.38 8.31 -9.25
C THR A 92 -3.00 8.23 -9.89
N ILE A 93 -2.30 7.11 -9.66
CA ILE A 93 -0.97 6.86 -10.23
C ILE A 93 -1.01 5.54 -11.01
N GLY A 94 -0.93 5.65 -12.33
CA GLY A 94 -1.13 4.51 -13.23
C GLY A 94 -2.50 3.88 -13.00
N ASN A 95 -2.53 2.57 -12.74
CA ASN A 95 -3.77 1.81 -12.55
C ASN A 95 -4.27 1.77 -11.10
N HIS A 96 -3.75 2.63 -10.21
CA HIS A 96 -4.17 2.68 -8.81
C HIS A 96 -4.71 4.05 -8.43
N SER A 97 -5.87 4.06 -7.79
CA SER A 97 -6.42 5.22 -7.09
C SER A 97 -6.09 5.12 -5.61
N PHE A 98 -5.65 6.22 -5.01
CA PHE A 98 -5.19 6.31 -3.63
C PHE A 98 -6.10 7.23 -2.83
N TYR A 99 -6.42 6.83 -1.60
CA TYR A 99 -7.43 7.48 -0.77
C TYR A 99 -6.91 7.71 0.65
N GLU A 100 -7.31 8.83 1.23
CA GLU A 100 -7.07 9.19 2.62
C GLU A 100 -8.14 8.61 3.53
#